data_AF-A0A3D3KZQ5-F1
#
_entry.id   AF-A0A3D3KZQ5-F1
#
_cell.length_a   1.000
_cell.length_b   1.000
_cell.length_c   1.000
_cell.angle_alpha   90.00
_cell.angle_beta   90.00
_cell.angle_gamma   90.00
#
_symmetry.space_group_name_H-M   'P 1'
#
loop_
_entity.id
_entity.type
_entity.pdbx_description
1 polymer ?
#
loop_
_entity_poly.entity_id
_entity_poly.type
_entity_poly.pdbx_seq_one_letter_code
_entity_poly.pdbx_strand_id
1 'polypeptide(L)' 'SLTVRWTGNLGDGTSSYRGYSRDHDIRIPGLPVLPGSADPTFHGDRDRY' A
#
# COMPACT_ATOMS: atom_id res chain seq x y z
N SER A 1 -10.08 -10.19 13.09
CA SER A 1 -10.00 -8.78 12.69
C SER A 1 -9.13 -8.68 11.45
N LEU A 2 -9.34 -7.66 10.63
CA LEU A 2 -8.50 -7.34 9.47
C LEU A 2 -7.98 -5.91 9.64
N THR A 3 -6.71 -5.69 9.29
CA THR A 3 -6.09 -4.38 9.32
C THR A 3 -5.41 -4.11 8.01
N VAL A 4 -5.67 -2.94 7.44
CA VAL A 4 -4.95 -2.40 6.29
C VAL A 4 -4.03 -1.31 6.79
N ARG A 5 -2.72 -1.49 6.59
CA ARG A 5 -1.72 -0.49 6.93
C ARG A 5 -1.11 0.06 5.66
N TRP A 6 -1.27 1.35 5.42
CA TRP A 6 -0.55 2.02 4.36
C TRP A 6 0.97 2.04 4.62
N THR A 7 1.75 1.73 3.61
CA THR A 7 3.22 1.65 3.63
C THR A 7 3.88 2.55 2.58
N GLY A 8 3.10 3.33 1.83
CA GLY A 8 3.59 4.11 0.69
C GLY A 8 4.29 5.43 1.02
N ASN A 9 4.72 5.67 2.26
CA ASN A 9 5.54 6.85 2.57
C ASN A 9 6.95 6.66 2.01
N LEU A 10 7.35 7.50 1.06
CA LEU A 10 8.67 7.45 0.41
C LEU A 10 9.70 8.43 0.99
N GLY A 11 9.35 9.16 2.06
CA GLY A 11 10.24 10.08 2.76
C GLY A 11 9.55 11.38 3.17
N ASP A 12 8.69 11.91 2.31
CA ASP A 12 8.04 13.22 2.49
C ASP A 12 6.57 13.13 2.92
N GLY A 13 6.13 11.95 3.37
CA GLY A 13 4.74 11.72 3.77
C GLY A 13 3.77 11.87 2.60
N THR A 14 2.77 12.71 2.78
CA THR A 14 1.72 12.99 1.78
C THR A 14 1.83 14.41 1.21
N SER A 15 3.02 15.00 1.23
CA SER A 15 3.27 16.40 0.85
C SER A 15 2.87 16.73 -0.60
N SER A 16 2.87 15.73 -1.49
CA SER A 16 2.35 15.86 -2.85
C SER A 16 1.65 14.58 -3.30
N TYR A 17 0.67 14.70 -4.19
CA TYR A 17 -0.14 13.58 -4.66
C TYR A 17 0.68 12.45 -5.35
N ARG A 18 1.77 12.83 -6.02
CA ARG A 18 2.69 11.91 -6.69
C ARG A 18 3.90 11.53 -5.81
N GLY A 19 4.03 12.13 -4.63
CA GLY A 19 5.17 11.92 -3.72
C GLY A 19 5.04 10.69 -2.83
N TYR A 20 3.95 9.93 -2.95
CA TYR A 20 3.74 8.71 -2.19
C TYR A 20 3.16 7.57 -3.04
N SER A 21 3.50 6.33 -2.69
CA SER A 21 2.91 5.16 -3.35
C SER A 21 1.57 4.77 -2.71
N ARG A 22 0.83 3.90 -3.40
CA ARG A 22 -0.47 3.38 -2.93
C ARG A 22 -0.30 2.04 -2.20
N ASP A 23 0.94 1.72 -1.81
CA ASP A 23 1.27 0.44 -1.22
C ASP A 23 0.70 0.33 0.18
N HIS A 24 0.23 -0.87 0.49
CA HIS A 24 -0.33 -1.20 1.78
C HIS A 24 -0.12 -2.69 2.08
N ASP A 25 -0.15 -3.00 3.38
CA ASP A 25 -0.14 -4.36 3.89
C ASP A 25 -1.52 -4.70 4.43
N ILE A 26 -2.06 -5.85 4.00
CA ILE A 26 -3.25 -6.44 4.61
C ILE A 26 -2.79 -7.49 5.63
N ARG A 27 -3.26 -7.33 6.87
CA ARG A 27 -2.87 -8.19 8.00
C ARG A 27 -4.10 -8.82 8.63
N ILE A 28 -4.04 -10.14 8.76
CA ILE A 28 -5.03 -10.96 9.44
C ILE A 28 -4.26 -11.82 10.44
N PRO A 29 -4.63 -11.82 11.74
CA PRO A 29 -3.93 -12.63 12.74
C PRO A 29 -3.86 -14.11 12.33
N GLY A 30 -2.66 -14.69 12.38
CA GLY A 30 -2.41 -16.10 12.04
C GLY A 30 -2.18 -16.38 10.55
N LEU A 31 -2.25 -15.39 9.66
CA LEU A 31 -1.97 -15.53 8.23
C LEU A 31 -0.74 -14.72 7.81
N PRO A 32 -0.06 -15.09 6.71
CA PRO A 32 0.95 -14.24 6.10
C PRO A 32 0.41 -12.86 5.74
N VAL A 33 1.29 -11.85 5.74
CA VAL A 33 0.96 -10.50 5.28
C VAL A 33 0.75 -10.55 3.77
N LEU A 34 -0.32 -9.92 3.30
CA LEU A 34 -0.57 -9.76 1.87
C LEU A 34 -0.15 -8.34 1.46
N PRO A 35 0.92 -8.18 0.66
CA PRO A 35 1.25 -6.89 0.08
C PRO A 35 0.23 -6.54 -1.00
N GLY A 36 -0.20 -5.28 -1.04
CA GLY A 36 -1.11 -4.77 -2.04
C GLY A 36 -0.76 -3.36 -2.47
N SER A 37 -1.29 -2.96 -3.62
CA SER A 37 -1.28 -1.57 -4.08
C SER A 37 -2.64 -1.22 -4.70
N ALA A 38 -2.81 0.02 -5.13
CA ALA A 38 -4.00 0.40 -5.88
C ALA A 38 -4.02 -0.25 -7.28
N ASP A 39 -5.13 -0.11 -8.00
CA ASP A 39 -5.13 -0.43 -9.43
C ASP A 39 -4.08 0.44 -10.16
N PRO A 40 -3.38 -0.08 -11.18
CA PRO A 40 -2.40 0.70 -11.95
C PRO A 40 -2.98 1.99 -12.57
N THR A 41 -4.27 2.00 -12.90
CA THR A 41 -5.02 3.19 -13.38
C THR A 41 -5.02 4.31 -12.33
N PHE A 42 -4.88 3.96 -11.05
CA PHE A 42 -4.79 4.88 -9.91
C PHE A 42 -3.37 4.96 -9.32
N HIS A 43 -2.36 4.74 -10.15
CA HIS A 43 -0.94 4.81 -9.78
C HIS A 43 -0.50 3.77 -8.75
N GLY A 44 -1.10 2.58 -8.76
CA GLY A 44 -0.62 1.45 -7.96
C GLY A 44 0.47 0.64 -8.65
N ASP A 45 1.14 -0.18 -7.85
CA ASP A 45 2.20 -1.08 -8.27
C ASP A 45 1.61 -2.38 -8.84
N ARG A 46 1.97 -2.67 -10.10
CA ARG A 46 1.54 -3.86 -10.81
C ARG A 46 2.12 -5.13 -10.24
N ASP A 47 3.17 -5.10 -9.44
CA ASP A 47 3.82 -6.29 -8.89
C ASP A 47 3.29 -6.67 -7.49
N ARG A 48 2.27 -5.95 -7.00
CA ARG A 48 1.64 -6.17 -5.69
C ARG A 48 0.18 -6.59 -5.83
N TYR A 49 -0.03 -7.85 -6.18
CA TYR A 49 -1.34 -8.51 -6.38
C TYR A 49 -1.43 -9.86 -5.66
#